data_AF-C4RJU1-F1
#
_entry.id   AF-C4RJU1-F1
#
_cell.length_a   1.000
_cell.length_b   1.000
_cell.length_c   1.000
_cell.angle_alpha   90.00
_cell.angle_beta   90.00
_cell.angle_gamma   90.00
#
_symmetry.space_group_name_H-M   'P 1'
#
loop_
_entity.id
_entity.type
_entity.pdbx_description
1 polymer ?
#
loop_
_entity_poly.entity_id
_entity_poly.type
_entity_poly.pdbx_seq_one_letter_code
_entity_poly.pdbx_strand_id
1 'polypeptide(L)'
;MDDRPPGPARNPLPAREDPPARDPRPTREDPPARNRLPPREGPPARDHLPARPIWLCRACGGPWPCSPARRRLLHEYADAPVTLAVYLAGLMLEADEQLNRAYPYTTPSPEALHRRFLGWLREGRR
;
A
#
# COMPACT_ATOMS: atom_id res chain seq x y z
N MET A 1 -31.93 84.05 18.68
CA MET A 1 -31.03 83.35 19.61
C MET A 1 -31.63 81.96 19.80
N ASP A 2 -30.97 80.98 19.19
CA ASP A 2 -31.29 79.55 19.27
C ASP A 2 -31.29 79.10 20.72
N ASP A 3 -32.41 78.61 21.23
CA ASP A 3 -32.45 77.78 22.43
C ASP A 3 -33.29 76.55 22.10
N ARG A 4 -32.62 75.53 21.56
CA ARG A 4 -33.26 74.27 21.16
C ARG A 4 -33.44 73.42 22.42
N PRO A 5 -34.68 73.11 22.83
CA PRO A 5 -34.91 72.30 24.01
C PRO A 5 -34.42 70.85 23.81
N PRO A 6 -33.97 70.19 24.89
CA PRO A 6 -33.33 68.88 24.81
C PRO A 6 -34.32 67.79 24.38
N GLY A 7 -33.85 66.93 23.46
CA GLY A 7 -34.62 65.79 22.94
C GLY A 7 -34.92 64.73 23.99
N PRO A 8 -35.94 63.87 23.76
CA PRO A 8 -36.42 62.93 24.76
C PRO A 8 -35.38 61.86 25.12
N ALA A 9 -35.31 61.53 26.40
CA ALA A 9 -34.47 60.49 26.96
C ALA A 9 -34.80 59.13 26.33
N ARG A 10 -33.79 58.47 25.76
CA ARG A 10 -33.92 57.11 25.21
C ARG A 10 -34.09 56.12 26.35
N ASN A 11 -35.19 55.38 26.32
CA ASN A 11 -35.39 54.23 27.22
C ASN A 11 -34.40 53.12 26.82
N PRO A 12 -33.67 52.51 27.77
CA PRO A 12 -32.82 51.37 27.46
C PRO A 12 -33.68 50.15 27.07
N LEU A 13 -33.21 49.40 26.07
CA LEU A 13 -33.80 48.12 25.67
C LEU A 13 -33.69 47.10 26.82
N PRO A 14 -34.66 46.19 26.99
CA PRO A 14 -34.52 45.12 27.96
C PRO A 14 -33.31 44.25 27.61
N ALA A 15 -32.59 43.81 28.64
CA ALA A 15 -31.47 42.89 28.49
C ALA A 15 -31.97 41.61 27.81
N ARG A 16 -31.25 41.17 26.77
CA ARG A 16 -31.47 39.84 26.19
C ARG A 16 -31.09 38.82 27.26
N GLU A 17 -32.05 38.03 27.70
CA GLU A 17 -31.73 36.86 28.52
C GLU A 17 -31.03 35.82 27.64
N ASP A 18 -29.89 35.33 28.10
CA ASP A 18 -29.14 34.29 27.40
C ASP A 18 -29.94 32.98 27.37
N PRO A 19 -30.02 32.28 26.23
CA PRO A 19 -30.61 30.95 26.20
C PRO A 19 -29.74 29.98 27.02
N PRO A 20 -30.32 28.99 27.72
CA PRO A 20 -29.54 28.08 28.53
C PRO A 20 -28.57 27.27 27.66
N ALA A 21 -27.36 27.07 28.17
CA ALA A 21 -26.33 26.27 27.52
C ALA A 21 -26.85 24.86 27.23
N ARG A 22 -26.71 24.40 25.99
CA ARG A 22 -26.96 22.99 25.64
C ARG A 22 -25.97 22.11 26.39
N ASP A 23 -26.46 21.00 26.94
CA ASP A 23 -25.60 19.96 27.50
C ASP A 23 -24.52 19.53 26.48
N PRO A 24 -23.25 19.38 26.91
CA PRO A 24 -22.23 18.84 26.03
C PRO A 24 -22.55 17.38 25.71
N ARG A 25 -22.38 17.01 24.43
CA ARG A 25 -22.48 15.61 24.00
C ARG A 25 -21.44 14.78 24.78
N PRO A 26 -21.78 13.59 25.27
CA PRO A 26 -20.79 12.73 25.90
C PRO A 26 -19.70 12.41 24.88
N THR A 27 -18.45 12.61 25.28
CA THR A 27 -17.27 12.20 24.51
C THR A 27 -17.34 10.69 24.32
N ARG A 28 -17.15 10.24 23.08
CA ARG A 28 -17.07 8.82 22.76
C ARG A 28 -15.74 8.32 23.32
N GLU A 29 -15.77 7.80 24.55
CA GLU A 29 -14.62 7.16 25.18
C GLU A 29 -14.12 6.04 24.25
N ASP A 30 -12.83 6.04 23.90
CA ASP A 30 -12.22 4.96 23.15
C ASP A 30 -12.34 3.64 23.94
N PRO A 31 -12.82 2.55 23.33
CA PRO A 31 -12.92 1.27 24.03
C PRO A 31 -11.53 0.83 24.52
N PRO A 32 -11.43 0.25 25.74
CA PRO A 32 -10.15 -0.13 26.30
C PRO A 32 -9.46 -1.15 25.39
N ALA A 33 -8.14 -1.05 25.30
CA ALA A 33 -7.24 -1.84 24.46
C ALA A 33 -7.14 -3.34 24.86
N ARG A 34 -8.25 -3.95 25.26
CA ARG A 34 -8.29 -5.36 25.59
C ARG A 34 -8.45 -6.15 24.29
N ASN A 35 -7.30 -6.56 23.77
CA ASN A 35 -7.06 -7.47 22.64
C ASN A 35 -6.51 -6.83 21.35
N ARG A 36 -5.57 -5.89 21.46
CA ARG A 36 -4.56 -5.76 20.38
C ARG A 36 -3.74 -7.04 20.40
N LEU A 37 -4.11 -8.00 19.55
CA LEU A 37 -3.24 -9.11 19.21
C LEU A 37 -1.84 -8.53 18.93
N PRO A 38 -0.76 -9.15 19.44
CA PRO A 38 0.58 -8.77 19.01
C PRO A 38 0.59 -8.75 17.47
N PRO A 39 1.35 -7.85 16.82
CA PRO A 39 1.54 -7.94 15.38
C PRO A 39 1.89 -9.40 15.13
N ARG A 40 1.10 -10.07 14.27
CA ARG A 40 1.39 -11.46 13.92
C ARG A 40 2.83 -11.44 13.46
N GLU A 41 3.74 -11.91 14.31
CA GLU A 41 5.06 -12.31 13.91
C GLU A 41 4.79 -13.47 12.98
N GLY A 42 4.62 -13.13 11.71
CA GLY A 42 4.43 -14.10 10.66
C GLY A 42 5.58 -15.10 10.74
N PRO A 43 5.40 -16.31 10.19
CA PRO A 43 6.52 -17.23 10.03
C PRO A 43 7.73 -16.44 9.49
N PRO A 44 8.95 -16.72 9.99
CA PRO A 44 10.15 -15.94 9.68
C PRO A 44 10.16 -15.65 8.19
N ALA A 45 10.35 -14.37 7.82
CA ALA A 45 10.19 -13.90 6.44
C ALA A 45 10.94 -14.83 5.48
N ARG A 46 10.22 -15.82 4.94
CA ARG A 46 10.84 -16.82 4.09
C ARG A 46 11.27 -16.07 2.84
N ASP A 47 12.54 -16.19 2.49
CA ASP A 47 13.03 -15.53 1.30
C ASP A 47 12.16 -15.95 0.12
N HIS A 48 11.64 -14.96 -0.61
CA HIS A 48 10.77 -15.17 -1.76
C HIS A 48 11.61 -15.62 -2.97
N LEU A 49 12.25 -16.79 -2.85
CA LEU A 49 13.12 -17.41 -3.84
C LEU A 49 12.33 -18.31 -4.81
N PRO A 50 12.85 -18.54 -6.03
CA PRO A 50 12.25 -19.46 -6.98
C PRO A 50 12.42 -20.91 -6.53
N ALA A 51 11.35 -21.70 -6.60
CA ALA A 51 11.35 -23.15 -6.45
C ALA A 51 11.49 -23.77 -7.84
N ARG A 52 12.67 -24.28 -8.17
CA ARG A 52 12.90 -25.02 -9.43
C ARG A 52 12.45 -26.48 -9.30
N PRO A 53 11.90 -27.12 -10.35
CA PRO A 53 11.72 -26.62 -11.71
C PRO A 53 10.35 -25.95 -11.97
N ILE A 54 9.48 -25.82 -10.96
CA ILE A 54 8.10 -25.31 -11.15
C ILE A 54 8.01 -23.77 -11.20
N TRP A 55 9.10 -23.09 -10.83
CA TRP A 55 9.22 -21.63 -10.79
C TRP A 55 8.14 -20.93 -9.95
N LEU A 56 7.66 -21.58 -8.89
CA LEU A 56 6.81 -20.96 -7.89
C LEU A 56 7.65 -20.36 -6.76
N CYS A 57 7.08 -19.44 -6.00
CA CYS A 57 7.76 -18.87 -4.85
C CYS A 57 7.73 -19.84 -3.66
N ARG A 58 8.89 -20.12 -3.07
CA ARG A 58 9.01 -20.99 -1.88
C ARG A 58 8.25 -20.45 -0.66
N ALA A 59 8.10 -19.13 -0.56
CA ALA A 59 7.47 -18.47 0.57
C ALA A 59 5.94 -18.40 0.44
N CYS A 60 5.43 -18.00 -0.73
CA CYS A 60 4.01 -17.70 -0.91
C CYS A 60 3.29 -18.58 -1.95
N GLY A 61 3.96 -19.53 -2.59
CA GLY A 61 3.37 -20.45 -3.57
C GLY A 61 2.98 -19.82 -4.92
N GLY A 62 2.91 -18.49 -5.02
CA GLY A 62 2.59 -17.79 -6.27
C GLY A 62 3.70 -17.88 -7.32
N PRO A 63 3.42 -17.48 -8.58
CA PRO A 63 4.41 -17.51 -9.65
C PRO A 63 5.59 -16.58 -9.33
N TRP A 64 6.80 -17.13 -9.32
CA TRP A 64 8.01 -16.34 -9.14
C TRP A 64 8.42 -15.65 -10.46
N PRO A 65 8.80 -14.37 -10.52
CA PRO A 65 8.89 -13.42 -9.41
C PRO A 65 7.52 -12.99 -8.90
N CYS A 66 7.26 -13.22 -7.61
CA CYS A 66 6.05 -12.75 -6.92
C CYS A 66 6.25 -11.30 -6.43
N SER A 67 5.17 -10.60 -6.05
CA SER A 67 5.24 -9.18 -5.69
C SER A 67 6.31 -8.85 -4.62
N PRO A 68 6.48 -9.63 -3.54
CA PRO A 68 7.55 -9.38 -2.56
C PRO A 68 8.96 -9.60 -3.14
N ALA A 69 9.16 -10.63 -3.98
CA ALA A 69 10.43 -10.87 -4.66
C ALA A 69 10.79 -9.69 -5.59
N ARG A 70 9.81 -9.19 -6.37
CA ARG A 70 10.00 -8.04 -7.27
C ARG A 70 10.46 -6.81 -6.49
N ARG A 71 9.79 -6.47 -5.38
CA ARG A 71 10.19 -5.34 -4.53
C ARG A 71 11.61 -5.50 -3.98
N ARG A 72 11.95 -6.68 -3.49
CA ARG A 72 13.31 -6.95 -2.99
C ARG A 72 14.35 -6.78 -4.09
N LEU A 73 14.11 -7.36 -5.28
CA LEU A 73 15.02 -7.26 -6.42
C LEU A 73 15.20 -5.81 -6.88
N LEU A 74 14.13 -5.01 -6.90
CA LEU A 74 14.22 -3.57 -7.20
C LEU A 74 15.08 -2.83 -6.19
N HIS A 75 14.93 -3.15 -4.90
CA HIS A 75 15.72 -2.54 -3.85
C HIS A 75 17.20 -2.96 -3.92
N GLU A 76 17.47 -4.26 -4.11
CA GLU A 76 18.82 -4.83 -4.16
C GLU A 76 19.63 -4.34 -5.37
N TYR A 77 18.97 -4.10 -6.50
CA TYR A 77 19.59 -3.61 -7.73
C TYR A 77 19.23 -2.14 -8.04
N ALA A 78 18.92 -1.34 -7.02
CA ALA A 78 18.51 0.05 -7.19
C ALA A 78 19.50 0.87 -8.04
N ASP A 79 20.81 0.64 -7.83
CA ASP A 79 21.89 1.31 -8.54
C ASP A 79 22.32 0.60 -9.84
N ALA A 80 21.74 -0.56 -10.15
CA ALA A 80 22.15 -1.42 -11.27
C ALA A 80 20.96 -2.01 -12.05
N PRO A 81 20.08 -1.16 -12.64
CA PRO A 81 18.85 -1.63 -13.29
C PRO A 81 19.09 -2.46 -14.56
N VAL A 82 20.18 -2.21 -15.29
CA VAL A 82 20.57 -3.01 -16.46
C VAL A 82 20.96 -4.43 -16.01
N THR A 83 21.73 -4.54 -14.93
CA THR A 83 22.13 -5.82 -14.35
C THR A 83 20.91 -6.62 -13.90
N LEU A 84 19.92 -5.98 -13.26
CA LEU A 84 18.66 -6.63 -12.89
C LEU A 84 17.91 -7.18 -14.12
N ALA A 85 17.82 -6.39 -15.19
CA ALA A 85 17.14 -6.80 -16.41
C ALA A 85 17.82 -8.01 -17.08
N VAL A 86 19.15 -7.99 -17.16
CA VAL A 86 19.94 -9.10 -17.71
C VAL A 86 19.80 -10.35 -16.84
N TYR A 87 19.89 -10.22 -15.51
CA TYR A 87 19.69 -11.33 -14.57
C TYR A 87 18.32 -11.97 -14.73
N LEU A 88 17.25 -11.17 -14.79
CA LEU A 88 15.90 -11.66 -14.98
C LEU A 88 15.66 -12.27 -16.36
N ALA A 89 16.31 -11.77 -17.41
CA ALA A 89 16.26 -12.36 -18.74
C ALA A 89 16.89 -13.76 -18.76
N GLY A 90 18.04 -13.94 -18.10
CA GLY A 90 18.66 -15.26 -17.94
C GLY A 90 17.73 -16.24 -17.21
N LEU A 91 17.16 -15.82 -16.08
CA LEU A 91 16.20 -16.63 -15.33
C LEU A 91 14.93 -16.96 -16.11
N MET A 92 14.47 -16.06 -16.98
CA MET A 92 13.31 -16.29 -17.84
C MET A 92 13.58 -17.43 -18.82
N LEU A 93 14.76 -17.47 -19.44
CA LEU A 93 15.16 -18.54 -20.37
C LEU A 93 15.32 -19.88 -19.64
N GLU A 94 15.94 -19.88 -18.45
CA GLU A 94 16.01 -21.08 -17.61
C GLU A 94 14.61 -21.57 -17.21
N ALA A 95 13.68 -20.65 -16.93
CA ALA A 95 12.31 -20.98 -16.60
C ALA A 95 11.55 -21.58 -17.76
N ASP A 96 11.71 -21.03 -18.96
CA ASP A 96 11.14 -21.57 -20.19
C ASP A 96 11.58 -23.02 -20.40
N GLU A 97 12.89 -23.27 -20.37
CA GLU A 97 13.44 -24.62 -20.56
C GLU A 97 12.91 -25.61 -19.51
N GLN A 98 12.95 -25.23 -18.22
CA GLN A 98 12.54 -26.12 -17.14
C GLN A 98 11.04 -26.39 -17.12
N LEU A 99 10.21 -25.37 -17.37
CA LEU A 99 8.76 -25.54 -17.44
C LEU A 99 8.37 -26.38 -18.66
N ASN A 100 9.02 -26.16 -19.81
CA ASN A 100 8.78 -26.96 -21.01
C ASN A 100 9.16 -28.43 -20.82
N ARG A 101 10.26 -28.69 -20.11
CA ARG A 101 10.69 -30.06 -19.78
C ARG A 101 9.76 -30.73 -18.76
N ALA A 102 9.35 -30.03 -17.71
CA ALA A 102 8.55 -30.60 -16.62
C ALA A 102 7.05 -30.68 -16.94
N TYR A 103 6.52 -29.73 -17.70
CA TYR A 103 5.09 -29.56 -17.96
C TYR A 103 4.82 -29.16 -19.43
N PRO A 104 5.20 -30.00 -20.41
CA PRO A 104 5.19 -29.65 -21.83
C PRO A 104 3.82 -29.23 -22.39
N TYR A 105 2.73 -29.70 -21.78
CA TYR A 105 1.37 -29.38 -22.21
C TYR A 105 0.78 -28.12 -21.55
N THR A 106 1.44 -27.58 -20.52
CA THR A 106 0.99 -26.38 -19.79
C THR A 106 2.07 -25.31 -19.70
N THR A 107 3.07 -25.37 -20.58
CA THR A 107 4.14 -24.38 -20.64
C THR A 107 3.54 -23.00 -20.96
N PRO A 108 3.84 -21.96 -20.16
CA PRO A 108 3.41 -20.60 -20.48
C PRO A 108 3.99 -20.16 -21.83
N SER A 109 3.26 -19.32 -22.58
CA SER A 109 3.79 -18.76 -23.82
C SER A 109 5.01 -17.86 -23.55
N PRO A 110 5.92 -17.68 -24.53
CA PRO A 110 7.08 -16.78 -24.38
C PRO A 110 6.68 -15.35 -23.99
N GLU A 111 5.56 -14.85 -24.50
CA GLU A 111 5.03 -13.53 -24.13
C GLU A 111 4.58 -13.47 -22.66
N ALA A 112 3.95 -14.55 -22.16
CA ALA A 112 3.54 -14.65 -20.77
C ALA A 112 4.76 -14.67 -19.83
N LEU A 113 5.83 -15.38 -20.21
CA LEU A 113 7.10 -15.38 -19.47
C LEU A 113 7.77 -14.00 -19.49
N HIS A 114 7.85 -13.35 -20.65
CA HIS A 114 8.39 -12.00 -20.76
C HIS A 114 7.63 -11.00 -19.87
N ARG A 115 6.29 -11.01 -19.92
CA ARG A 115 5.44 -10.14 -19.09
C ARG A 115 5.65 -10.41 -17.59
N ARG A 116 5.84 -11.67 -17.21
CA ARG A 116 6.05 -12.10 -15.82
C ARG A 116 7.41 -11.68 -15.26
N PHE A 117 8.49 -11.87 -16.03
CA PHE A 117 9.86 -11.61 -15.58
C PHE A 117 10.28 -10.15 -15.79
N LEU A 118 9.99 -9.57 -16.97
CA LEU A 118 10.53 -8.27 -17.39
C LEU A 118 9.45 -7.18 -17.50
N GLY A 119 8.19 -7.56 -17.68
CA GLY A 119 7.09 -6.61 -17.97
C GLY A 119 6.89 -5.50 -16.93
N TRP A 120 7.26 -5.75 -15.67
CA TRP A 120 7.11 -4.79 -14.58
C TRP A 120 8.34 -3.89 -14.36
N LEU A 121 9.49 -4.17 -14.99
CA LEU A 121 10.70 -3.36 -14.85
C LEU A 121 10.56 -1.95 -15.45
N ARG A 122 9.61 -1.76 -16.38
CA ARG A 122 9.33 -0.44 -16.97
C ARG A 122 8.44 0.43 -16.08
N GLU A 123 7.60 -0.21 -15.27
CA GLU A 123 6.65 0.46 -14.37
C GLU A 123 7.35 0.96 -13.10
N GLY A 124 8.23 0.16 -12.51
CA GLY A 124 9.00 0.55 -11.32
C GLY A 124 10.09 1.62 -11.55
N ARG A 125 10.18 2.19 -12.75
CA ARG A 125 11.12 3.28 -13.11
C ARG A 125 10.44 4.66 -13.20
N ARG A 126 9.13 4.73 -12.93
CA ARG A 126 8.37 5.98 -12.82
C ARG A 126 8.19 6.32 -11.34
#